data_AF-A0A440LUH0-F1
#
_entry.id   AF-A0A440LUH0-F1
#
_cell.length_a   1.000
_cell.length_b   1.000
_cell.length_c   1.000
_cell.angle_alpha   90.00
_cell.angle_beta   90.00
_cell.angle_gamma   90.00
#
_symmetry.space_group_name_H-M   'P 1'
#
loop_
_entity.id
_entity.type
_entity.pdbx_description
1 polymer ?
#
loop_
_entity_poly.entity_id
_entity_poly.type
_entity_poly.pdbx_seq_one_letter_code
_entity_poly.pdbx_strand_id
1 'polypeptide(L)' 'MLNFYVAKMRGDDVKALAAVHARSDILAALAGSDKPIKPGRKPKDPDAPWVLVTHIASGRTSEFLFA' A
#
# COMPACT_ATOMS: atom_id res chain seq x y z
N MET A 1 16.02 -3.67 -9.98
CA MET A 1 14.76 -4.03 -10.64
C MET A 1 13.65 -3.88 -9.60
N LEU A 2 12.64 -3.06 -9.88
CA LEU A 2 11.52 -2.81 -8.95
C LEU A 2 10.61 -4.03 -8.93
N ASN A 3 10.15 -4.43 -7.74
CA ASN A 3 9.35 -5.64 -7.55
C ASN A 3 7.90 -5.36 -7.14
N PHE A 4 7.63 -4.20 -6.51
CA PHE A 4 6.31 -3.89 -5.98
C PHE A 4 5.88 -2.47 -6.33
N TYR A 5 4.60 -2.31 -6.66
CA TYR A 5 3.90 -1.03 -6.56
C TYR A 5 3.22 -0.94 -5.20
N VAL A 6 3.36 0.19 -4.53
CA VAL A 6 2.74 0.50 -3.25
C VAL A 6 1.86 1.73 -3.47
N ALA A 7 0.56 1.54 -3.32
CA ALA A 7 -0.43 2.60 -3.45
C ALA A 7 -1.05 2.92 -2.08
N LYS A 8 -1.09 4.20 -1.72
CA LYS A 8 -1.91 4.70 -0.62
C LYS A 8 -3.29 5.04 -1.16
N MET A 9 -4.30 4.39 -0.63
CA MET A 9 -5.67 4.43 -1.11
C MET A 9 -6.56 5.20 -0.12
N ARG A 10 -7.60 5.86 -0.63
CA ARG A 10 -8.76 6.34 0.15
C ARG A 10 -10.01 6.01 -0.65
N GLY A 11 -10.86 5.13 -0.14
CA GLY A 11 -11.91 4.52 -0.95
C GLY A 11 -11.29 3.72 -2.09
N ASP A 12 -11.71 3.99 -3.32
CA ASP A 12 -11.14 3.42 -4.55
C ASP A 12 -10.08 4.31 -5.23
N ASP A 13 -9.84 5.50 -4.67
CA ASP A 13 -8.88 6.44 -5.24
C ASP A 13 -7.44 6.14 -4.80
N VAL A 14 -6.52 6.15 -5.76
CA VAL A 14 -5.08 6.20 -5.50
C VAL A 14 -4.70 7.63 -5.12
N LYS A 15 -4.21 7.84 -3.89
CA LYS A 15 -3.72 9.15 -3.41
C LYS A 15 -2.21 9.32 -3.54
N ALA A 16 -1.46 8.22 -3.45
CA ALA A 16 -0.03 8.19 -3.73
C ALA A 16 0.37 6.82 -4.28
N LEU A 17 1.38 6.79 -5.14
CA LEU A 17 1.92 5.58 -5.74
C LEU A 17 3.44 5.65 -5.75
N ALA A 18 4.08 4.58 -5.29
CA ALA A 18 5.52 4.42 -5.33
C ALA A 18 5.87 3.01 -5.80
N ALA A 19 6.99 2.89 -6.51
CA ALA A 19 7.54 1.60 -6.88
C ALA A 19 8.75 1.31 -5.98
N VAL A 20 8.84 0.09 -5.45
CA VAL A 20 9.91 -0.32 -4.52
C VAL A 20 10.57 -1.63 -4.93
N HIS A 21 11.82 -1.79 -4.47
CA HIS A 21 12.62 -2.98 -4.75
C HIS A 21 12.32 -4.10 -3.76
N ALA A 22 12.21 -3.78 -2.47
CA ALA A 22 12.00 -4.77 -1.42
C ALA A 22 10.79 -4.46 -0.54
N ARG A 23 10.34 -5.49 0.18
CA ARG A 23 9.24 -5.35 1.16
C ARG A 23 9.60 -4.40 2.31
N SER A 24 10.89 -4.34 2.69
CA SER A 24 11.43 -3.38 3.67
C SER A 24 11.15 -1.93 3.27
N ASP A 25 11.12 -1.66 1.98
CA ASP A 25 11.02 -0.30 1.43
C ASP A 25 9.56 0.18 1.35
N ILE A 26 8.58 -0.71 1.58
CA ILE A 26 7.15 -0.38 1.53
C ILE A 26 6.80 0.71 2.54
N LEU A 27 7.31 0.60 3.77
CA LEU A 27 7.05 1.61 4.81
C LEU A 27 7.72 2.95 4.47
N ALA A 28 8.95 2.91 3.92
CA ALA A 28 9.65 4.11 3.46
C ALA A 28 8.90 4.80 2.31
N ALA A 29 8.32 4.01 1.39
CA ALA A 29 7.51 4.51 0.27
C ALA A 29 6.17 5.12 0.69
N LEU A 30 5.68 4.82 1.90
CA LEU A 30 4.47 5.41 2.48
C LEU A 30 4.73 6.77 3.15
N ALA A 31 5.91 7.37 2.93
CA ALA A 31 6.38 8.68 3.40
C ALA A 31 5.27 9.55 4.01
N GLY A 32 5.21 9.59 5.34
CA GLY A 32 4.19 10.33 6.09
C GLY A 32 3.17 9.47 6.84
N SER A 33 3.42 8.16 7.01
CA SER A 33 2.68 7.37 7.99
C SER A 33 3.65 6.71 8.97
N ASP A 34 3.72 7.24 10.19
CA ASP A 34 4.42 6.61 11.32
C ASP A 34 3.69 5.36 11.85
N LYS A 35 2.53 5.06 11.26
CA LYS A 35 1.70 3.93 11.65
C LYS A 35 2.16 2.66 10.94
N PRO A 36 2.40 1.58 11.68
CA PRO A 36 2.69 0.29 11.06
C PRO A 36 1.49 -0.15 10.23
N ILE A 37 1.75 -0.94 9.18
CA ILE A 37 0.69 -1.55 8.38
C ILE A 37 0.49 -3.01 8.80
N LYS A 38 -0.77 -3.46 8.84
CA LYS A 38 -1.14 -4.85 9.10
C LYS A 38 -1.94 -5.42 7.94
N PRO A 39 -1.84 -6.74 7.66
CA PRO A 39 -2.70 -7.38 6.68
C PRO A 39 -4.17 -7.09 6.99
N GLY A 40 -4.93 -6.65 6.00
CA GLY A 40 -6.31 -6.27 6.21
C GLY A 40 -6.95 -5.79 4.92
N ARG A 41 -8.24 -6.09 4.74
CA ARG A 41 -8.96 -5.70 3.54
C ARG A 41 -9.26 -4.21 3.50
N LYS A 42 -9.58 -3.70 2.31
CA LYS A 42 -10.14 -2.36 2.11
C LYS A 42 -11.19 -2.04 3.20
N PRO A 43 -11.06 -0.92 3.92
CA PRO A 43 -12.00 -0.52 4.96
C PRO A 43 -13.37 -0.20 4.37
N LYS A 44 -14.43 -0.41 5.16
CA LYS A 44 -15.80 -0.05 4.77
C LYS A 44 -16.04 1.46 4.76
N ASP A 45 -15.28 2.18 5.57
CA ASP A 45 -15.28 3.64 5.59
C ASP A 45 -14.50 4.15 4.37
N PRO A 46 -15.15 4.88 3.45
CA PRO A 46 -14.51 5.39 2.23
C PRO A 46 -13.42 6.44 2.51
N ASP A 47 -13.44 7.11 3.67
CA ASP A 47 -12.45 8.12 4.03
C ASP A 47 -11.23 7.53 4.74
N ALA A 48 -11.35 6.29 5.24
CA ALA A 48 -10.28 5.59 5.92
C ALA A 48 -9.15 5.22 4.93
N PRO A 49 -7.91 5.67 5.18
CA PRO A 49 -6.80 5.34 4.32
C PRO A 49 -6.41 3.87 4.46
N TRP A 50 -5.99 3.26 3.37
CA TRP A 50 -5.47 1.89 3.34
C TRP A 50 -4.36 1.76 2.29
N VAL A 51 -3.70 0.61 2.24
CA VAL A 51 -2.55 0.39 1.36
C VAL A 51 -2.80 -0.81 0.47
N LEU A 52 -2.55 -0.63 -0.82
CA LEU A 52 -2.56 -1.69 -1.82
C LEU A 52 -1.14 -1.93 -2.30
N VAL A 53 -0.66 -3.17 -2.20
CA VAL A 53 0.65 -3.58 -2.69
C VAL A 53 0.47 -4.54 -3.84
N THR A 54 1.04 -4.22 -5.01
CA THR A 54 0.96 -5.05 -6.22
C THR A 54 2.34 -5.56 -6.57
N HIS A 55 2.52 -6.88 -6.63
CA HIS A 55 3.76 -7.47 -7.10
C HIS A 55 3.84 -7.41 -8.63
N ILE A 56 4.80 -6.66 -9.15
CA ILE A 56 4.88 -6.23 -10.55
C ILE A 56 4.92 -7.43 -11.50
N ALA A 57 5.78 -8.42 -11.22
CA ALA A 57 5.96 -9.56 -12.12
C ALA A 57 4.73 -10.47 -12.19
N SER A 58 3.97 -10.58 -11.09
CA SER A 58 2.82 -11.49 -11.01
C SER A 58 1.46 -10.83 -11.18
N GLY A 59 1.39 -9.50 -11.11
CA GLY A 59 0.14 -8.74 -11.02
C GLY A 59 -0.66 -8.95 -9.73
N ARG A 60 -0.23 -9.85 -8.82
CA ARG A 60 -0.95 -10.14 -7.56
C ARG A 60 -0.95 -8.93 -6.64
N THR A 61 -2.12 -8.67 -6.06
CA THR A 61 -2.33 -7.59 -5.11
C THR A 61 -2.47 -8.11 -3.68
N SER A 62 -2.16 -7.26 -2.71
CA SER A 62 -2.34 -7.51 -1.28
C SER A 62 -2.75 -6.23 -0.60
N GLU A 63 -3.71 -6.34 0.30
CA GLU A 63 -4.34 -5.21 0.98
C GLU A 63 -3.83 -5.12 2.42
N PHE A 64 -3.57 -3.90 2.86
CA PHE A 64 -3.11 -3.60 4.21
C PHE A 64 -3.84 -2.40 4.78
N LEU A 65 -3.97 -2.39 6.11
CA LEU A 65 -4.53 -1.30 6.88
C LEU A 65 -3.44 -0.63 7.70
N PHE A 66 -3.55 0.68 7.90
CA PHE A 66 -2.78 1.35 8.95
C PHE A 66 -3.29 0.88 10.32
N ALA A 67 -2.37 0.50 11.21
CA ALA A 67 -2.68 0.07 12.57
C ALA A 67 -2.89 1.25 13.52
#